data_AF-A0A9D5WCY7-F1
#
_entry.id   AF-A0A9D5WCY7-F1
#
_cell.length_a   1.000
_cell.length_b   1.000
_cell.length_c   1.000
_cell.angle_alpha   90.00
_cell.angle_beta   90.00
_cell.angle_gamma   90.00
#
_symmetry.space_group_name_H-M   'P 1'
#
loop_
_entity.id
_entity.type
_entity.pdbx_description
1 polymer ?
#
loop_
_entity_poly.entity_id
_entity_poly.type
_entity_poly.pdbx_seq_one_letter_code
_entity_poly.pdbx_strand_id
1 'polypeptide(L)'
;MIFKWSEYIELSEQLINNGESSDIKSAYYRTSISRSYYGVYCIAADKVKDYRGSDIPKGDSHTYIKDIFSNSSGRIAKIIGEELKWLRSERVKADYNAS
;
A
#
# COMPACT_ATOMS: atom_id res chain seq x y z
N MET A 1 -4.57 3.64 -22.42
CA MET A 1 -5.21 2.99 -21.25
C MET A 1 -4.66 3.66 -20.01
N ILE A 2 -5.51 4.11 -19.09
CA ILE A 2 -5.06 4.68 -17.80
C ILE A 2 -4.96 3.52 -16.82
N PHE A 3 -3.78 3.30 -16.26
CA PHE A 3 -3.58 2.28 -15.24
C PHE A 3 -4.38 2.61 -13.99
N LYS A 4 -5.10 1.64 -13.44
CA LYS A 4 -5.86 1.82 -12.20
C LYS A 4 -5.11 1.16 -11.05
N TRP A 5 -4.74 1.95 -10.04
CA TRP A 5 -4.07 1.42 -8.85
C TRP A 5 -4.87 0.33 -8.11
N SER A 6 -6.21 0.27 -8.30
CA SER A 6 -7.04 -0.83 -7.78
C SER A 6 -6.67 -2.19 -8.38
N GLU A 7 -6.11 -2.24 -9.58
CA GLU A 7 -5.64 -3.48 -10.21
C GLU A 7 -4.49 -4.12 -9.41
N TYR A 8 -3.71 -3.34 -8.64
CA TYR A 8 -2.73 -3.91 -7.70
C TYR A 8 -3.38 -4.55 -6.47
N ILE A 9 -4.53 -4.06 -6.04
CA ILE A 9 -5.27 -4.68 -4.93
C ILE A 9 -5.85 -6.01 -5.42
N GLU A 10 -6.50 -6.02 -6.58
CA GLU A 10 -7.02 -7.23 -7.23
C GLU A 10 -5.91 -8.27 -7.47
N LEU A 11 -4.75 -7.82 -7.97
CA LEU A 11 -3.60 -8.70 -8.15
C LEU A 11 -3.10 -9.27 -6.83
N SER A 12 -3.11 -8.50 -5.74
CA SER A 12 -2.68 -8.98 -4.43
C SER A 12 -3.55 -10.14 -3.92
N GLU A 13 -4.86 -10.09 -4.17
CA GLU A 13 -5.81 -11.16 -3.81
C GLU A 13 -5.56 -12.41 -4.65
N GLN A 14 -5.36 -12.25 -5.97
CA GLN A 14 -5.03 -13.36 -6.86
C GLN A 14 -3.73 -14.05 -6.45
N LEU A 15 -2.72 -13.28 -6.05
CA LEU A 15 -1.43 -13.81 -5.57
C LEU A 15 -1.58 -14.61 -4.26
N ILE A 16 -2.48 -14.22 -3.36
CA ILE A 16 -2.76 -14.98 -2.13
C ILE A 16 -3.37 -16.33 -2.49
N ASN A 17 -4.41 -16.31 -3.33
CA ASN A 17 -5.14 -17.51 -3.72
C ASN A 17 -4.24 -18.51 -4.48
N ASN A 18 -3.44 -18.02 -5.43
CA ASN A 18 -2.55 -18.87 -6.23
C ASN A 18 -1.30 -19.31 -5.44
N GLY A 19 -0.91 -18.56 -4.41
CA GLY A 19 0.27 -18.86 -3.61
C GLY A 19 0.08 -20.06 -2.66
N GLU A 20 -1.16 -20.40 -2.30
CA GLU A 20 -1.43 -21.39 -1.25
C GLU A 20 -0.91 -22.79 -1.60
N SER A 21 -1.03 -23.19 -2.87
CA SER A 21 -0.61 -24.50 -3.40
C SER A 21 0.66 -24.45 -4.25
N SER A 22 1.40 -23.34 -4.21
CA SER A 22 2.58 -23.12 -5.07
C SER A 22 3.88 -23.47 -4.35
N ASP A 23 4.81 -24.13 -5.05
CA ASP A 23 6.16 -24.41 -4.54
C ASP A 23 6.97 -23.15 -4.23
N ILE A 24 6.58 -22.01 -4.82
CA ILE A 24 7.18 -20.69 -4.58
C ILE A 24 6.28 -19.78 -3.72
N LYS A 25 5.49 -20.37 -2.81
CA LYS A 25 4.55 -19.68 -1.89
C LYS A 25 5.09 -18.40 -1.25
N SER A 26 6.35 -18.41 -0.79
CA SER A 26 6.97 -17.22 -0.20
C SER A 26 7.05 -16.05 -1.18
N ALA A 27 7.40 -16.29 -2.45
CA ALA A 27 7.46 -15.26 -3.46
C ALA A 27 6.07 -14.69 -3.77
N TYR A 28 5.04 -15.53 -3.83
CA TYR A 28 3.65 -15.10 -4.00
C TYR A 28 3.20 -14.16 -2.88
N TYR A 29 3.41 -14.54 -1.63
CA TYR A 29 2.95 -13.75 -0.48
C TYR A 29 3.73 -12.46 -0.30
N ARG A 30 5.06 -12.48 -0.48
CA ARG A 30 5.88 -11.25 -0.47
C ARG A 30 5.42 -10.28 -1.56
N THR A 31 5.17 -10.80 -2.77
CA THR A 31 4.66 -9.99 -3.88
C THR A 31 3.26 -9.47 -3.60
N SER A 32 2.38 -10.28 -3.03
CA SER A 32 1.02 -9.88 -2.66
C SER A 32 1.02 -8.70 -1.70
N ILE A 33 1.79 -8.77 -0.60
CA ILE A 33 1.91 -7.68 0.37
C ILE A 33 2.46 -6.42 -0.29
N SER A 34 3.47 -6.57 -1.16
CA SER A 34 4.01 -5.46 -1.94
C SER A 34 2.95 -4.79 -2.83
N ARG A 35 2.14 -5.57 -3.57
CA ARG A 35 1.07 -5.03 -4.43
C ARG A 35 -0.05 -4.40 -3.64
N SER A 36 -0.48 -5.01 -2.54
CA SER A 36 -1.48 -4.45 -1.64
C SER A 36 -1.03 -3.07 -1.12
N TYR A 37 0.20 -2.97 -0.61
CA TYR A 37 0.76 -1.71 -0.14
C TYR A 37 0.81 -0.64 -1.23
N TYR A 38 1.37 -0.94 -2.40
CA TYR A 38 1.49 0.05 -3.48
C TYR A 38 0.14 0.47 -4.05
N GLY A 39 -0.83 -0.45 -4.15
CA GLY A 39 -2.19 -0.13 -4.57
C GLY A 39 -2.83 0.91 -3.64
N VAL A 40 -2.86 0.62 -2.33
CA VAL A 40 -3.44 1.54 -1.34
C VAL A 40 -2.66 2.86 -1.27
N TYR A 41 -1.33 2.81 -1.28
CA TYR A 41 -0.49 4.01 -1.25
C TYR A 41 -0.73 4.92 -2.44
N CYS A 42 -0.76 4.39 -3.66
CA CYS A 42 -0.95 5.23 -4.84
C CYS A 42 -2.36 5.84 -4.90
N ILE A 43 -3.40 5.08 -4.52
CA ILE A 43 -4.76 5.64 -4.40
C ILE A 43 -4.78 6.77 -3.36
N ALA A 44 -4.15 6.56 -2.20
CA ALA A 44 -4.07 7.57 -1.16
C ALA A 44 -3.29 8.82 -1.62
N ALA A 45 -2.19 8.63 -2.37
CA ALA A 45 -1.40 9.70 -2.96
C ALA A 45 -2.20 10.53 -3.97
N ASP A 46 -2.94 9.89 -4.86
CA ASP A 46 -3.83 10.56 -5.81
C ASP A 46 -4.89 11.39 -5.07
N LYS A 47 -5.51 10.84 -4.02
CA LYS A 47 -6.48 11.58 -3.19
C LYS A 47 -5.87 12.80 -2.49
N VAL A 48 -4.63 12.70 -2.00
CA VAL A 48 -3.93 13.85 -1.42
C VAL A 48 -3.65 14.91 -2.48
N LYS A 49 -3.21 14.49 -3.66
CA LYS A 49 -2.94 15.39 -4.79
C LYS A 49 -4.20 16.13 -5.22
N ASP A 50 -5.31 15.43 -5.37
CA ASP A 50 -6.62 15.98 -5.73
C ASP A 50 -7.13 16.99 -4.69
N TYR A 51 -6.95 16.69 -3.39
CA TYR A 51 -7.48 17.52 -2.32
C TYR A 51 -6.63 18.76 -2.00
N ARG A 52 -5.30 18.64 -2.02
CA ARG A 52 -4.38 19.72 -1.61
C ARG A 52 -3.81 20.51 -2.77
N GLY A 53 -3.83 19.98 -3.99
CA GLY A 53 -3.18 20.60 -5.16
C GLY A 53 -1.66 20.76 -5.02
N SER A 54 -1.05 20.16 -4.00
CA SER A 54 0.35 20.34 -3.64
C SER A 54 1.21 19.14 -4.04
N ASP A 55 2.45 19.41 -4.42
CA ASP A 55 3.43 18.38 -4.75
C ASP A 55 3.76 17.49 -3.55
N ILE A 56 3.73 16.18 -3.77
CA ILE A 56 4.18 15.19 -2.80
C ILE A 56 5.72 15.22 -2.76
N PRO A 57 6.36 15.38 -1.59
CA PRO A 57 7.81 15.39 -1.48
C PRO A 57 8.42 14.11 -2.06
N LYS A 58 9.43 14.22 -2.93
CA LYS A 58 10.03 13.05 -3.61
C LYS A 58 10.76 12.07 -2.67
N GLY A 59 11.31 12.56 -1.55
CA GLY A 59 12.13 11.74 -0.64
C GLY A 59 11.33 10.99 0.41
N ASP A 60 10.40 11.66 1.09
CA ASP A 60 9.64 11.11 2.21
C ASP A 60 8.14 10.97 1.90
N SER A 61 7.83 10.72 0.63
CA SER A 61 6.46 10.64 0.11
C SER A 61 5.59 9.64 0.89
N HIS A 62 6.15 8.49 1.27
CA HIS A 62 5.42 7.46 2.00
C HIS A 62 5.04 7.89 3.42
N THR A 63 5.96 8.52 4.15
CA THR A 63 5.68 9.02 5.50
C THR A 63 4.74 10.21 5.42
N TYR A 64 4.96 11.13 4.47
CA TYR A 64 4.11 12.28 4.22
C TYR A 64 2.64 11.91 3.98
N ILE A 65 2.38 10.99 3.05
CA ILE A 65 1.01 10.55 2.75
C ILE A 65 0.37 9.91 3.98
N LYS A 66 1.06 8.96 4.61
CA LYS A 66 0.59 8.29 5.83
C LYS A 66 0.26 9.31 6.94
N ASP A 67 1.13 10.29 7.18
CA ASP A 67 0.93 11.31 8.22
C ASP A 67 -0.26 12.24 7.91
N ILE A 68 -0.54 12.55 6.65
CA ILE A 68 -1.75 13.31 6.27
C ILE A 68 -3.01 12.56 6.72
N PHE A 69 -3.06 11.25 6.47
CA PHE A 69 -4.21 10.43 6.81
C PHE A 69 -4.32 10.18 8.33
N SER A 70 -3.21 9.80 8.99
CA SER A 70 -3.17 9.54 10.43
C SER A 70 -3.50 10.77 11.28
N ASN A 71 -3.12 11.97 10.83
CA ASN A 71 -3.40 13.22 11.55
C ASN A 71 -4.73 13.90 11.13
N SER A 72 -5.49 13.29 10.22
CA SER A 72 -6.79 13.83 9.81
C SER A 72 -7.80 13.79 10.97
N SER A 73 -8.72 14.77 11.02
CA SER A 73 -9.83 14.75 11.97
C SER A 73 -10.90 13.71 11.60
N GLY A 74 -10.94 13.26 10.34
CA GLY A 74 -11.91 12.30 9.86
C GLY A 74 -11.58 10.87 10.29
N ARG A 75 -12.56 10.17 10.89
CA ARG A 75 -12.41 8.77 11.34
C ARG A 75 -11.92 7.84 10.22
N ILE A 76 -12.49 7.95 9.03
CA ILE A 76 -12.11 7.11 7.87
C ILE A 76 -10.67 7.39 7.45
N ALA A 77 -10.27 8.66 7.40
CA ALA A 77 -8.91 9.04 7.04
C ALA A 77 -7.88 8.50 8.05
N LYS A 78 -8.19 8.52 9.35
CA LYS A 78 -7.34 7.90 10.37
C LYS A 78 -7.17 6.39 10.16
N ILE A 79 -8.27 5.69 9.86
CA ILE A 79 -8.22 4.24 9.55
C ILE A 79 -7.29 4.00 8.36
N ILE A 80 -7.44 4.76 7.27
CA ILE A 80 -6.54 4.66 6.11
C ILE A 80 -5.07 4.88 6.50
N GLY A 81 -4.79 5.85 7.38
CA GLY A 81 -3.44 6.11 7.88
C GLY A 81 -2.85 4.93 8.67
N GLU A 82 -3.64 4.30 9.54
CA GLU A 82 -3.21 3.10 10.28
C GLU A 82 -3.03 1.88 9.38
N GLU A 83 -3.93 1.66 8.40
CA GLU A 83 -3.78 0.58 7.42
C GLU A 83 -2.53 0.76 6.55
N LEU A 84 -2.26 1.99 6.09
CA LEU A 84 -1.02 2.31 5.35
C LEU A 84 0.23 2.04 6.19
N LYS A 85 0.19 2.37 7.49
CA LYS A 85 1.28 2.11 8.43
C LYS A 85 1.49 0.62 8.63
N TRP A 86 0.41 -0.13 8.84
CA TRP A 86 0.45 -1.58 9.01
C TRP A 86 0.98 -2.28 7.75
N LEU A 87 0.41 -2.00 6.57
CA LEU A 87 0.85 -2.57 5.29
C LEU A 87 2.32 -2.27 5.00
N ARG A 88 2.81 -1.04 5.29
CA ARG A 88 4.23 -0.70 5.11
C ARG A 88 5.11 -1.56 6.00
N SER A 89 4.72 -1.77 7.27
CA SER A 89 5.45 -2.61 8.22
C SER A 89 5.51 -4.06 7.74
N GLU A 90 4.38 -4.62 7.33
CA GLU A 90 4.31 -5.98 6.81
C GLU A 90 5.12 -6.14 5.51
N ARG A 91 5.09 -5.15 4.62
CA ARG A 91 5.95 -5.15 3.43
C ARG A 91 7.43 -5.17 3.79
N VAL A 92 7.87 -4.32 4.73
CA VAL A 92 9.28 -4.28 5.13
C VAL A 92 9.70 -5.62 5.74
N LYS A 93 8.85 -6.23 6.57
CA LYS A 93 9.13 -7.57 7.10
C LYS A 93 9.21 -8.59 5.96
N ALA A 94 8.22 -8.58 5.06
CA ALA A 94 8.14 -9.49 3.93
C ALA A 94 9.27 -9.31 2.92
N ASP A 95 9.84 -8.13 2.73
CA ASP A 95 10.89 -7.91 1.73
C ASP A 95 12.30 -8.09 2.33
N TYR A 96 12.50 -7.71 3.60
CA TYR A 96 13.84 -7.54 4.17
C TYR A 96 14.11 -8.38 5.43
N ASN A 97 13.07 -8.79 6.15
CA ASN A 97 13.23 -9.63 7.34
C ASN A 97 12.88 -11.08 6.97
N ALA A 98 13.82 -11.76 6.33
CA ALA A 98 13.78 -13.21 6.25
C ALA A 98 14.06 -13.79 7.64
N SER A 99 12.99 -14.09 8.39
CA SER A 99 13.04 -14.93 9.58
C SER A 99 12.24 -16.19 9.34
#